data_AF-A0A857MHT0-F1
#
_entry.id   AF-A0A857MHT0-F1
#
_cell.length_a   1.000
_cell.length_b   1.000
_cell.length_c   1.000
_cell.angle_alpha   90.00
_cell.angle_beta   90.00
_cell.angle_gamma   90.00
#
_symmetry.space_group_name_H-M   'P 1'
#
loop_
_entity.id
_entity.type
_entity.pdbx_description
1 polymer ?
#
loop_
_entity_poly.entity_id
_entity_poly.type
_entity_poly.pdbx_seq_one_letter_code
_entity_poly.pdbx_strand_id
1 'polypeptide(L)'
;MTDTKSTHDSTKDSTEASTDATTNDERVTTPNGAENSAESTSDASGESDAGKDESDAGKDGSKQPSKYRQRLAAAESERDRLQAVVAGMHEREVSRICDAAGLNRKLLTAVGVGVDDLLGEDGMVDAGKVDAAIKQARDEFGIDQTRAPFAAPTQ
;
A
#
# COMPACT_ATOMS: atom_id res chain seq x y z
N MET A 1 47.65 -19.84 -32.49
CA MET A 1 47.57 -19.73 -31.02
C MET A 1 46.69 -20.87 -30.54
N THR A 2 47.20 -21.63 -29.57
CA THR A 2 46.81 -23.00 -29.18
C THR A 2 45.49 -23.11 -28.44
N ASP A 3 44.71 -24.15 -28.78
CA ASP A 3 43.64 -24.75 -27.97
C ASP A 3 44.14 -25.24 -26.60
N THR A 4 43.30 -25.16 -25.55
CA THR A 4 43.09 -26.25 -24.56
C THR A 4 41.95 -25.94 -23.56
N LYS A 5 40.87 -26.70 -23.76
CA LYS A 5 39.90 -27.34 -22.85
C LYS A 5 40.24 -27.47 -21.33
N SER A 6 39.21 -27.16 -20.51
CA SER A 6 38.69 -27.80 -19.28
C SER A 6 39.63 -28.50 -18.27
N THR A 7 39.51 -28.10 -16.99
CA THR A 7 39.35 -28.94 -15.76
C THR A 7 39.30 -27.99 -14.54
N HIS A 8 38.17 -27.78 -13.87
CA HIS A 8 37.62 -28.52 -12.71
C HIS A 8 38.50 -28.51 -11.44
N ASP A 9 37.80 -28.28 -10.33
CA ASP A 9 38.12 -28.73 -8.96
C ASP A 9 38.82 -27.73 -8.02
N SER A 10 38.02 -27.21 -7.08
CA SER A 10 38.46 -27.08 -5.69
C SER A 10 37.25 -27.37 -4.81
N THR A 11 37.12 -28.64 -4.47
CA THR A 11 36.30 -29.17 -3.40
C THR A 11 37.03 -28.99 -2.06
N LYS A 12 36.31 -28.51 -1.03
CA LYS A 12 36.42 -28.98 0.36
C LYS A 12 35.29 -28.34 1.18
N ASP A 13 34.30 -29.11 1.59
CA ASP A 13 34.33 -30.07 2.71
C ASP A 13 33.96 -29.37 4.02
N SER A 14 32.82 -29.78 4.55
CA SER A 14 32.50 -30.11 5.95
C SER A 14 31.13 -29.58 6.33
N THR A 15 30.12 -30.46 6.40
CA THR A 15 29.79 -31.33 7.55
C THR A 15 29.09 -30.52 8.63
N GLU A 16 27.78 -30.76 8.77
CA GLU A 16 26.99 -31.00 9.99
C GLU A 16 25.52 -30.82 9.60
N ALA A 17 24.72 -31.89 9.62
CA ALA A 17 23.83 -32.24 10.74
C ALA A 17 22.76 -31.14 10.95
N SER A 18 21.48 -31.40 11.14
CA SER A 18 20.72 -32.58 11.49
C SER A 18 19.28 -32.22 11.15
N THR A 19 18.50 -33.23 10.81
CA THR A 19 17.04 -33.22 10.84
C THR A 19 16.54 -32.59 12.14
N ASP A 20 15.67 -31.58 12.04
CA ASP A 20 14.37 -31.65 12.70
C ASP A 20 13.36 -30.71 12.01
N ALA A 21 12.45 -31.32 11.27
CA ALA A 21 11.19 -30.71 10.93
C ALA A 21 10.33 -30.76 12.21
N THR A 22 10.38 -29.72 13.03
CA THR A 22 9.39 -29.53 14.10
C THR A 22 8.09 -29.03 13.47
N THR A 23 7.35 -29.97 12.91
CA THR A 23 5.91 -29.86 12.65
C THR A 23 5.23 -29.68 14.01
N ASN A 24 4.95 -28.43 14.37
CA ASN A 24 3.99 -28.16 15.45
C ASN A 24 2.57 -28.22 14.85
N ASP A 25 2.17 -29.46 14.57
CA ASP A 25 0.79 -29.87 14.48
C ASP A 25 0.31 -30.10 15.91
N GLU A 26 -0.48 -29.18 16.45
CA GLU A 26 -1.55 -29.56 17.36
C GLU A 26 -2.67 -28.51 17.37
N ARG A 27 -3.83 -28.99 16.92
CA ARG A 27 -5.20 -28.59 17.28
C ARG A 27 -5.84 -27.44 16.51
N VAL A 28 -6.28 -27.84 15.31
CA VAL A 28 -7.66 -27.62 14.87
C VAL A 28 -8.64 -27.81 16.04
N THR A 29 -9.30 -26.73 16.43
CA THR A 29 -10.65 -26.79 17.01
C THR A 29 -11.56 -25.91 16.17
N THR A 30 -12.11 -26.50 15.11
CA THR A 30 -13.38 -26.06 14.54
C THR A 30 -14.49 -26.30 15.57
N PRO A 31 -15.26 -25.29 16.00
CA PRO A 31 -16.64 -25.54 16.33
C PRO A 31 -17.39 -25.75 15.01
N ASN A 32 -17.63 -27.03 14.72
CA ASN A 32 -18.59 -27.50 13.74
C ASN A 32 -19.97 -26.87 14.01
N GLY A 33 -20.66 -26.52 12.94
CA GLY A 33 -22.00 -25.98 12.97
C GLY A 33 -23.06 -26.99 13.41
N ALA A 34 -24.17 -26.42 13.85
CA ALA A 34 -25.54 -26.93 13.77
C ALA A 34 -26.44 -25.72 14.07
N GLU A 35 -26.97 -25.02 13.07
CA GLU A 35 -28.23 -25.35 12.39
C GLU A 35 -29.45 -25.28 13.31
N ASN A 36 -30.14 -24.12 13.31
CA ASN A 36 -31.60 -23.95 13.29
C ASN A 36 -31.91 -22.45 13.52
N SER A 37 -32.81 -21.76 12.83
CA SER A 37 -33.82 -22.15 11.88
C SER A 37 -34.07 -20.92 10.99
N ALA A 38 -34.06 -21.14 9.68
CA ALA A 38 -34.74 -20.24 8.77
C ALA A 38 -36.25 -20.28 9.05
N GLU A 39 -36.90 -19.12 9.02
CA GLU A 39 -38.22 -19.02 8.42
C GLU A 39 -38.35 -17.68 7.69
N SER A 40 -38.69 -17.82 6.40
CA SER A 40 -39.01 -16.84 5.38
C SER A 40 -40.16 -15.91 5.83
N THR A 41 -40.36 -14.71 5.27
CA THR A 41 -40.97 -14.46 3.94
C THR A 41 -40.56 -13.06 3.43
N SER A 42 -39.90 -12.94 2.27
CA SER A 42 -40.51 -12.74 0.94
C SER A 42 -41.13 -11.35 0.72
N ASP A 43 -40.41 -10.48 -0.01
CA ASP A 43 -40.89 -9.51 -1.04
C ASP A 43 -39.68 -8.65 -1.48
N ALA A 44 -39.32 -8.39 -2.73
CA ALA A 44 -39.70 -8.87 -4.04
C ALA A 44 -38.58 -8.39 -4.99
N SER A 45 -38.18 -9.32 -5.88
CA SER A 45 -37.64 -9.12 -7.22
C SER A 45 -36.57 -8.05 -7.46
N GLY A 46 -35.32 -8.51 -7.44
CA GLY A 46 -34.30 -7.98 -8.34
C GLY A 46 -34.52 -8.56 -9.74
N GLU A 47 -35.17 -7.79 -10.60
CA GLU A 47 -35.16 -8.02 -12.05
C GLU A 47 -35.06 -6.65 -12.72
N SER A 48 -33.84 -6.15 -12.89
CA SER A 48 -33.60 -5.11 -13.89
C SER A 48 -33.71 -5.77 -15.25
N ASP A 49 -34.95 -5.78 -15.72
CA ASP A 49 -35.42 -6.00 -17.08
C ASP A 49 -34.38 -5.53 -18.12
N ALA A 50 -33.59 -6.50 -18.56
CA ALA A 50 -32.84 -6.45 -19.79
C ALA A 50 -33.71 -7.06 -20.89
N GLY A 51 -34.68 -6.30 -21.39
CA GLY A 51 -35.26 -6.56 -22.71
C GLY A 51 -36.71 -6.17 -22.93
N LYS A 52 -36.91 -4.99 -23.54
CA LYS A 52 -37.74 -4.68 -24.73
C LYS A 52 -37.95 -3.15 -24.72
N ASP A 53 -37.66 -2.42 -25.79
CA ASP A 53 -38.53 -2.39 -26.95
C ASP A 53 -37.78 -1.78 -28.14
N GLU A 54 -37.55 -2.58 -29.18
CA GLU A 54 -37.48 -2.03 -30.53
C GLU A 54 -38.89 -1.64 -30.94
N SER A 55 -39.33 -0.41 -30.66
CA SER A 55 -40.35 0.30 -31.46
C SER A 55 -40.83 1.62 -30.82
N ASP A 56 -39.99 2.66 -30.80
CA ASP A 56 -40.55 4.01 -30.96
C ASP A 56 -39.52 4.96 -31.58
N ALA A 57 -39.46 4.96 -32.92
CA ALA A 57 -38.80 6.01 -33.69
C ALA A 57 -39.62 7.32 -33.53
N GLY A 58 -39.58 7.93 -32.34
CA GLY A 58 -40.62 8.90 -32.01
C GLY A 58 -40.36 9.94 -30.94
N LYS A 59 -39.34 9.88 -30.05
CA LYS A 59 -39.08 11.01 -29.10
C LYS A 59 -37.77 10.97 -28.29
N ASP A 60 -36.74 10.27 -28.74
CA ASP A 60 -35.57 9.93 -27.90
C ASP A 60 -34.31 10.82 -28.06
N GLY A 61 -34.46 12.10 -28.40
CA GLY A 61 -33.33 13.02 -28.55
C GLY A 61 -32.79 13.64 -27.24
N SER A 62 -33.60 13.70 -26.17
CA SER A 62 -33.32 14.56 -25.00
C SER A 62 -32.80 13.83 -23.74
N LYS A 63 -32.90 12.49 -23.67
CA LYS A 63 -32.45 11.68 -22.52
C LYS A 63 -30.99 11.23 -22.60
N GLN A 64 -30.40 11.20 -23.79
CA GLN A 64 -29.00 10.84 -23.98
C GLN A 64 -28.02 11.85 -23.34
N PRO A 65 -28.18 13.19 -23.51
CA PRO A 65 -27.20 14.15 -22.96
C PRO A 65 -27.15 14.19 -21.43
N SER A 66 -28.25 13.89 -20.72
CA SER A 66 -28.25 13.89 -19.25
C SER A 66 -27.46 12.71 -18.67
N LYS A 67 -27.54 11.53 -19.29
CA LYS A 67 -26.77 10.34 -18.88
C LYS A 67 -25.27 10.56 -19.03
N TYR A 68 -24.82 11.23 -20.10
CA TYR A 68 -23.40 11.55 -20.28
C TYR A 68 -22.86 12.52 -19.23
N ARG A 69 -23.64 13.54 -18.84
CA ARG A 69 -23.26 14.47 -17.76
C ARG A 69 -23.15 13.78 -16.41
N GLN A 70 -24.08 12.87 -16.09
CA GLN A 70 -24.02 12.08 -14.87
C GLN A 70 -22.78 11.17 -14.85
N ARG A 71 -22.46 10.52 -15.97
CA ARG A 71 -21.26 9.68 -16.09
C ARG A 71 -19.97 10.50 -15.93
N LEU A 72 -19.94 11.71 -16.49
CA LEU A 72 -18.79 12.61 -16.34
C LEU A 72 -18.60 13.05 -14.88
N ALA A 73 -19.66 13.51 -14.23
CA ALA A 73 -19.60 13.92 -12.82
C ALA A 73 -19.21 12.76 -11.89
N ALA A 74 -19.70 11.55 -12.18
CA ALA A 74 -19.31 10.34 -11.45
C ALA A 74 -17.82 10.01 -11.63
N ALA A 75 -17.30 10.15 -12.84
CA ALA A 75 -15.89 9.92 -13.13
C ALA A 75 -14.97 10.97 -12.46
N GLU A 76 -15.35 12.24 -12.47
CA GLU A 76 -14.62 13.30 -11.77
C GLU A 76 -14.61 13.06 -10.25
N SER A 77 -15.75 12.70 -9.68
CA SER A 77 -15.86 12.38 -8.26
C SER A 77 -14.99 11.19 -7.86
N GLU A 78 -14.94 10.15 -8.70
CA GLU A 78 -14.10 8.98 -8.45
C GLU A 78 -12.61 9.32 -8.57
N ARG A 79 -12.23 10.14 -9.56
CA ARG A 79 -10.85 10.64 -9.66
C ARG A 79 -10.45 11.39 -8.41
N ASP A 80 -11.28 12.32 -7.94
CA ASP A 80 -10.97 13.14 -6.77
C ASP A 80 -10.88 12.28 -5.50
N ARG A 81 -11.76 11.27 -5.39
CA ARG A 81 -11.68 10.26 -4.32
C ARG A 81 -10.36 9.50 -4.38
N LEU A 82 -9.96 8.97 -5.55
CA LEU A 82 -8.72 8.23 -5.70
C LEU A 82 -7.50 9.12 -5.40
N GLN A 83 -7.53 10.38 -5.83
CA GLN A 83 -6.48 11.35 -5.53
C GLN A 83 -6.35 11.59 -4.03
N ALA A 84 -7.48 11.72 -3.30
CA ALA A 84 -7.47 11.84 -1.85
C ALA A 84 -6.92 10.59 -1.15
N VAL A 85 -7.24 9.39 -1.66
CA VAL A 85 -6.71 8.12 -1.12
C VAL A 85 -5.20 8.04 -1.34
N VAL A 86 -4.71 8.35 -2.54
CA VAL A 86 -3.28 8.34 -2.88
C VAL A 86 -2.52 9.36 -2.03
N ALA A 87 -3.03 10.59 -1.90
CA ALA A 87 -2.46 11.58 -1.01
C ALA A 87 -2.36 11.04 0.42
N GLY A 88 -3.43 10.44 0.95
CA GLY A 88 -3.43 9.82 2.27
C GLY A 88 -2.43 8.66 2.43
N MET A 89 -2.13 7.90 1.37
CA MET A 89 -1.10 6.87 1.39
C MET A 89 0.30 7.48 1.45
N HIS A 90 0.58 8.49 0.61
CA HIS A 90 1.87 9.18 0.61
C HIS A 90 2.14 9.84 1.97
N GLU A 91 1.12 10.47 2.53
CA GLU A 91 1.17 11.08 3.85
C GLU A 91 1.57 10.10 4.97
N ARG A 92 1.00 8.89 4.94
CA ARG A 92 1.29 7.84 5.92
C ARG A 92 2.70 7.27 5.73
N GLU A 93 3.11 7.08 4.48
CA GLU A 93 4.43 6.52 4.18
C GLU A 93 5.55 7.50 4.57
N VAL A 94 5.41 8.78 4.24
CA VAL A 94 6.34 9.81 4.71
C VAL A 94 6.38 9.84 6.24
N SER A 95 5.22 9.79 6.91
CA SER A 95 5.19 9.74 8.40
C SER A 95 5.96 8.53 8.92
N ARG A 96 5.76 7.35 8.35
CA ARG A 96 6.45 6.12 8.75
C ARG A 96 7.97 6.24 8.63
N ILE A 97 8.47 6.82 7.53
CA ILE A 97 9.90 7.03 7.32
C ILE A 97 10.45 8.05 8.34
N CYS A 98 9.71 9.13 8.59
CA CYS A 98 10.10 10.15 9.57
C CYS A 98 10.15 9.57 10.99
N ASP A 99 9.14 8.78 11.37
CA ASP A 99 9.07 8.13 12.67
C ASP A 99 10.22 7.13 12.86
N ALA A 100 10.59 6.39 11.81
CA ALA A 100 11.77 5.52 11.81
C ALA A 100 13.08 6.29 11.98
N ALA A 101 13.14 7.52 11.46
CA ALA A 101 14.26 8.45 11.68
C ALA A 101 14.18 9.22 13.02
N GLY A 102 13.17 8.95 13.86
CA GLY A 102 12.96 9.61 15.14
C GLY A 102 12.57 11.09 15.03
N LEU A 103 12.02 11.50 13.88
CA LEU A 103 11.62 12.88 13.61
C LEU A 103 10.11 12.95 13.32
N ASN A 104 9.42 13.90 13.92
CA ASN A 104 7.98 14.07 13.66
C ASN A 104 7.76 14.71 12.29
N ARG A 105 6.88 14.15 11.46
CA ARG A 105 6.50 14.72 10.14
C ARG A 105 6.15 16.22 10.19
N LYS A 106 5.50 16.66 11.28
CA LYS A 106 5.11 18.08 11.47
C LYS A 106 6.30 19.04 11.38
N LEU A 107 7.51 18.60 11.73
CA LEU A 107 8.72 19.42 11.63
C LEU A 107 9.11 19.66 10.17
N LEU A 108 8.98 18.66 9.29
CA LEU A 108 9.22 18.85 7.85
C LEU A 108 8.26 19.87 7.25
N THR A 109 6.98 19.78 7.60
CA THR A 109 5.97 20.77 7.16
C THR A 109 6.25 22.17 7.71
N ALA A 110 6.85 22.28 8.91
CA ALA A 110 7.24 23.57 9.48
C ALA A 110 8.43 24.23 8.74
N VAL A 111 9.32 23.42 8.14
CA VAL A 111 10.36 23.91 7.22
C VAL A 111 9.80 24.24 5.82
N GLY A 112 8.50 23.98 5.60
CA GLY A 112 7.82 24.24 4.34
C GLY A 112 7.96 23.11 3.32
N VAL A 113 8.45 21.93 3.72
CA VAL A 113 8.54 20.77 2.82
C VAL A 113 7.17 20.10 2.73
N GLY A 114 6.59 20.12 1.54
CA GLY A 114 5.34 19.44 1.20
C GLY A 114 5.54 17.96 0.87
N VAL A 115 4.45 17.20 0.78
CA VAL A 115 4.52 15.79 0.35
C VAL A 115 4.92 15.70 -1.12
N ASP A 116 4.46 16.62 -1.96
CA ASP A 116 4.77 16.66 -3.39
C ASP A 116 6.28 16.85 -3.67
N ASP A 117 6.98 17.58 -2.81
CA ASP A 117 8.43 17.79 -2.90
C ASP A 117 9.23 16.51 -2.61
N LEU A 118 8.60 15.55 -1.94
CA LEU A 118 9.18 14.28 -1.51
C LEU A 118 8.86 13.14 -2.49
N LEU A 119 8.09 13.41 -3.55
CA LEU A 119 7.77 12.41 -4.56
C LEU A 119 8.86 12.30 -5.63
N GLY A 120 9.07 11.09 -6.11
CA GLY A 120 9.86 10.78 -7.31
C GLY A 120 9.08 11.07 -8.59
N GLU A 121 9.73 10.86 -9.74
CA GLU A 121 9.11 11.01 -11.06
C GLU A 121 8.02 9.96 -11.33
N ASP A 122 8.07 8.85 -10.59
CA ASP A 122 7.07 7.77 -10.60
C ASP A 122 5.84 8.07 -9.74
N GLY A 123 5.84 9.22 -9.03
CA GLY A 123 4.80 9.61 -8.10
C GLY A 123 4.84 8.87 -6.76
N MET A 124 5.86 8.06 -6.50
CA MET A 124 6.08 7.39 -5.22
C MET A 124 6.96 8.24 -4.30
N VAL A 125 6.95 7.94 -3.00
CA VAL A 125 7.81 8.64 -2.03
C VAL A 125 9.28 8.27 -2.29
N ASP A 126 10.11 9.28 -2.56
CA ASP A 126 11.54 9.12 -2.77
C ASP A 126 12.29 9.22 -1.42
N ALA A 127 12.82 8.10 -0.97
CA ALA A 127 13.57 8.02 0.29
C ALA A 127 14.77 9.00 0.34
N GLY A 128 15.46 9.24 -0.77
CA GLY A 128 16.59 10.16 -0.81
C GLY A 128 16.18 11.61 -0.58
N LYS A 129 15.03 12.03 -1.13
CA LYS A 129 14.46 13.35 -0.88
C LYS A 129 13.95 13.49 0.56
N VAL A 130 13.31 12.45 1.10
CA VAL A 130 12.88 12.42 2.50
C VAL A 130 14.08 12.54 3.44
N ASP A 131 15.17 11.80 3.20
CA ASP A 131 16.38 11.89 4.01
C ASP A 131 17.04 13.28 3.95
N ALA A 132 17.08 13.90 2.78
CA ALA A 132 17.58 15.26 2.62
C ALA A 132 16.73 16.27 3.41
N ALA A 133 15.41 16.16 3.31
CA ALA A 133 14.47 17.01 4.04
C ALA A 133 14.55 16.80 5.56
N ILE A 134 14.74 15.56 6.01
CA ILE A 134 14.97 15.24 7.43
C ILE A 134 16.26 15.92 7.94
N LYS A 135 17.35 15.87 7.17
CA LYS A 135 18.61 16.55 7.54
C LYS A 135 18.41 18.05 7.64
N GLN A 136 17.78 18.66 6.63
CA GLN A 136 17.46 20.09 6.65
C GLN A 136 16.61 20.46 7.88
N ALA A 137 15.58 19.67 8.20
CA ALA A 137 14.76 19.91 9.37
C ALA A 137 15.54 19.79 10.68
N ARG A 138 16.48 18.84 10.77
CA ARG A 138 17.35 18.74 11.94
C ARG A 138 18.28 19.94 12.08
N ASP A 139 18.87 20.39 10.99
CA ASP A 139 19.77 21.53 10.98
C ASP A 139 19.04 22.82 11.39
N GLU A 140 17.84 23.04 10.86
CA GLU A 140 17.01 24.22 11.17
C GLU A 140 16.54 24.24 12.63
N PHE A 141 16.17 23.09 13.19
CA PHE A 141 15.67 22.98 14.56
C PHE A 141 16.74 22.59 15.59
N GLY A 142 18.01 22.41 15.18
CA GLY A 142 19.11 22.03 16.08
C GLY A 142 18.91 20.67 16.76
N ILE A 143 18.32 19.69 16.07
CA ILE A 143 18.03 18.36 16.63
C ILE A 143 19.23 17.44 16.39
N ASP A 144 20.09 17.30 17.39
CA ASP A 144 21.21 16.36 17.36
C ASP A 144 20.73 14.90 17.41
N GLN A 145 21.22 14.06 16.47
CA GLN A 145 20.87 12.63 16.39
C GLN A 145 21.48 11.78 17.52
N THR A 146 22.27 12.36 18.42
CA THR A 146 23.09 11.63 19.37
C THR A 146 22.35 11.29 20.65
N ARG A 147 21.38 10.37 20.55
CA ARG A 147 21.16 9.43 21.66
C ARG A 147 22.08 8.23 21.45
N ALA A 148 23.33 8.35 21.89
CA ALA A 148 24.19 7.20 22.08
C ALA A 148 23.48 6.17 22.99
N PRO A 149 23.60 4.85 22.74
CA PRO A 149 23.11 3.89 23.71
C PRO A 149 23.86 4.15 25.02
N PHE A 150 23.11 4.29 26.12
CA PHE A 150 23.69 4.30 27.46
C PHE A 150 24.52 3.02 27.59
N ALA A 151 25.84 3.13 27.52
CA ALA A 151 26.73 2.02 27.72
C ALA A 151 26.49 1.50 29.15
N ALA A 152 26.02 0.26 29.27
CA ALA A 152 25.79 -0.35 30.57
C ALA A 152 27.11 -0.34 31.37
N PRO A 153 27.09 0.01 32.67
CA PRO A 153 28.30 0.01 33.47
C PRO A 153 28.84 -1.42 33.54
N THR A 154 30.01 -1.64 32.96
CA THR A 154 30.77 -2.88 33.08
C THR A 154 31.10 -3.08 34.57
N GLN A 155 30.52 -4.12 35.18
CA GLN A 155 30.89 -4.59 36.53
C GLN A 155 32.03 -5.59 36.45
#